data_AF-A0A2V2LCK9-F1
#
_entry.id   AF-A0A2V2LCK9-F1
#
_cell.length_a   1.000
_cell.length_b   1.000
_cell.length_c   1.000
_cell.angle_alpha   90.00
_cell.angle_beta   90.00
_cell.angle_gamma   90.00
#
_symmetry.space_group_name_H-M   'P 1'
#
loop_
_entity.id
_entity.type
_entity.pdbx_description
1 polymer ?
#
loop_
_entity_poly.entity_id
_entity_poly.type
_entity_poly.pdbx_seq_one_letter_code
_entity_poly.pdbx_strand_id
1 'polypeptide(L)'
;MRRFGPPAPLPPGRANAEMAVDFLDLTMRLESGAALPVFTRFEQPVTIALKGAATPIFESELDRLVDRLRREARIDIRRTDGSDASITVEAVRRADLDRVVPSAACFVLPRAIGWDDFQGNARQSGLNWADLRTRETATIFIPADISPQEVRDCLHEETAQALGPVNDLFRLEDSIFNDDNMHGVLTGFDMLMLRAAYDPALRSGMTREDVAQRVPRILARLNPGGEAVRSRAVSPSPPEWRNAITAALSPGRGIGQRRAASLRALDLAQSEGWQDTRLGLSLLTAGRLSSGRDGVFALETFFKAGRVYGARPATAVHAANVGIQIAAFALVAGDYDTVLRLTETHIPAARRAENAALLGDLLMVRAAALDARGERAKAAEIRGDGFGWARYGLRSDMDVLRRAAEIAALTPTPQEGT
;
A
#
# COMPACT_ATOMS: atom_id res chain seq x y z
N MET A 1 -22.06 -5.37 -3.41
CA MET A 1 -20.69 -5.08 -2.98
C MET A 1 -20.73 -4.01 -1.88
N ARG A 2 -19.92 -4.14 -0.82
CA ARG A 2 -19.79 -3.12 0.24
C ARG A 2 -18.90 -1.97 -0.25
N ARG A 3 -18.97 -0.81 0.42
CA ARG A 3 -18.10 0.34 0.18
C ARG A 3 -17.64 0.92 1.52
N PHE A 4 -16.44 1.51 1.54
CA PHE A 4 -15.96 2.21 2.73
C PHE A 4 -16.72 3.53 2.92
N GLY A 5 -16.92 3.90 4.18
CA GLY A 5 -17.46 5.21 4.55
C GLY A 5 -16.37 6.29 4.50
N PRO A 6 -16.54 7.40 5.26
CA PRO A 6 -15.47 8.38 5.41
C PRO A 6 -14.17 7.73 5.92
N PRO A 7 -13.00 8.05 5.32
CA PRO A 7 -11.70 7.60 5.80
C PRO A 7 -11.46 8.02 7.25
N ALA A 8 -10.77 7.18 8.01
CA ALA A 8 -10.37 7.46 9.40
C ALA A 8 -8.87 7.16 9.63
N PRO A 9 -7.96 7.83 8.89
CA PRO A 9 -6.53 7.59 9.04
C PRO A 9 -6.05 7.94 10.45
N LEU A 10 -4.99 7.26 10.91
CA LEU A 10 -4.29 7.68 12.12
C LEU A 10 -3.59 9.03 11.86
N PRO A 11 -3.56 9.94 12.85
CA PRO A 11 -2.76 11.15 12.72
C PRO A 11 -1.25 10.81 12.64
N PRO A 12 -0.44 11.66 12.00
CA PRO A 12 1.02 11.50 11.99
C PRO A 12 1.57 11.39 13.42
N GLY A 13 2.26 10.28 13.73
CA GLY A 13 2.73 9.99 15.08
C GLY A 13 4.25 10.09 15.28
N ARG A 14 5.01 10.44 14.23
CA ARG A 14 6.48 10.40 14.22
C ARG A 14 7.09 11.74 14.62
N ALA A 15 8.39 11.73 14.92
CA ALA A 15 9.13 12.96 15.19
C ALA A 15 9.27 13.80 13.91
N ASN A 16 9.11 15.12 14.04
CA ASN A 16 9.28 16.04 12.90
C ASN A 16 10.69 15.94 12.30
N ALA A 17 11.70 15.68 13.13
CA ALA A 17 13.07 15.49 12.66
C ALA A 17 13.22 14.25 11.77
N GLU A 18 12.52 13.15 12.05
CA GLU A 18 12.50 11.96 11.17
C GLU A 18 11.74 12.26 9.88
N MET A 19 10.54 12.85 10.02
CA MET A 19 9.71 13.20 8.87
C MET A 19 10.40 14.18 7.92
N ALA A 20 11.26 15.07 8.43
CA ALA A 20 12.02 15.99 7.58
C ALA A 20 13.04 15.25 6.69
N VAL A 21 13.69 14.21 7.22
CA VAL A 21 14.60 13.35 6.44
C VAL A 21 13.81 12.54 5.42
N ASP A 22 12.67 11.99 5.83
CA ASP A 22 11.80 11.21 4.94
C ASP A 22 11.21 12.08 3.82
N PHE A 23 10.77 13.30 4.13
CA PHE A 23 10.31 14.27 3.13
C PHE A 23 11.36 14.51 2.05
N LEU A 24 12.62 14.73 2.45
CA LEU A 24 13.72 14.93 1.51
C LEU A 24 14.01 13.68 0.68
N ASP A 25 13.94 12.49 1.28
CA ASP A 25 14.16 11.25 0.54
C ASP A 25 13.02 10.93 -0.42
N LEU A 26 11.77 11.26 -0.06
CA LEU A 26 10.58 11.10 -0.90
C LEU A 26 10.57 12.05 -2.10
N THR A 27 11.02 13.30 -1.91
CA THR A 27 10.83 14.39 -2.90
C THR A 27 12.10 14.77 -3.65
N MET A 28 13.29 14.34 -3.19
CA MET A 28 14.58 14.71 -3.77
C MET A 28 15.45 13.51 -4.17
N ARG A 29 14.89 12.30 -4.20
CA ARG A 29 15.58 11.07 -4.63
C ARG A 29 14.61 10.16 -5.35
N LEU A 30 15.08 9.41 -6.33
CA LEU A 30 14.35 8.34 -7.00
C LEU A 30 14.53 7.01 -6.27
N GLU A 31 13.66 6.04 -6.56
CA GLU A 31 13.74 4.66 -6.07
C GLU A 31 15.06 3.97 -6.44
N SER A 32 15.59 4.30 -7.63
CA SER A 32 16.91 3.86 -8.10
C SER A 32 18.07 4.34 -7.21
N GLY A 33 17.82 5.30 -6.31
CA GLY A 33 18.82 5.98 -5.50
C GLY A 33 19.39 7.24 -6.14
N ALA A 34 19.05 7.52 -7.41
CA ALA A 34 19.48 8.73 -8.08
C ALA A 34 18.89 9.98 -7.40
N ALA A 35 19.72 11.00 -7.15
CA ALA A 35 19.25 12.27 -6.61
C ALA A 35 18.47 13.06 -7.67
N LEU A 36 17.41 13.74 -7.24
CA LEU A 36 16.74 14.73 -8.06
C LEU A 36 17.48 16.07 -7.90
N PRO A 37 17.82 16.76 -9.00
CA PRO A 37 18.63 17.99 -8.93
C PRO A 37 17.88 19.13 -8.23
N VAL A 38 16.55 19.16 -8.34
CA VAL A 38 15.69 20.17 -7.75
C VAL A 38 14.37 19.57 -7.29
N PHE A 39 13.74 20.22 -6.32
CA PHE A 39 12.37 19.97 -5.94
C PHE A 39 11.42 20.36 -7.08
N THR A 40 10.37 19.56 -7.30
CA THR A 40 9.36 19.85 -8.32
C THR A 40 7.97 19.56 -7.79
N ARG A 41 7.02 20.45 -8.10
CA ARG A 41 5.58 20.29 -7.87
C ARG A 41 4.80 21.02 -8.96
N PHE A 42 3.48 20.93 -8.93
CA PHE A 42 2.64 21.84 -9.70
C PHE A 42 2.57 23.20 -9.00
N GLU A 43 2.91 24.28 -9.71
CA GLU A 43 2.84 25.66 -9.16
C GLU A 43 1.48 26.33 -9.36
N GLN A 44 0.63 25.76 -10.22
CA GLN A 44 -0.72 26.24 -10.49
C GLN A 44 -1.77 25.31 -9.87
N PRO A 45 -3.04 25.75 -9.73
CA PRO A 45 -4.13 24.87 -9.34
C PRO A 45 -4.17 23.61 -10.21
N VAL A 46 -4.22 22.45 -9.56
CA VAL A 46 -4.14 21.15 -10.22
C VAL A 46 -5.51 20.77 -10.76
N THR A 47 -5.58 20.41 -12.03
CA THR A 47 -6.78 19.81 -12.62
C THR A 47 -6.54 18.34 -12.90
N ILE A 48 -7.53 17.49 -12.62
CA ILE A 48 -7.45 16.05 -12.87
C ILE A 48 -8.64 15.56 -13.70
N ALA A 49 -8.34 15.00 -14.86
CA ALA A 49 -9.32 14.41 -15.78
C ALA A 49 -9.24 12.89 -15.79
N LEU A 50 -10.34 12.25 -16.19
CA LEU A 50 -10.42 10.80 -16.40
C LEU A 50 -10.67 10.54 -17.89
N LYS A 51 -9.95 9.59 -18.48
CA LYS A 51 -10.03 9.20 -19.89
C LYS A 51 -10.01 7.67 -20.04
N GLY A 52 -10.26 7.22 -21.26
CA GLY A 52 -10.21 5.79 -21.61
C GLY A 52 -11.43 5.02 -21.15
N ALA A 53 -11.27 3.72 -20.91
CA ALA A 53 -12.34 2.79 -20.57
C ALA A 53 -12.69 2.83 -19.07
N ALA A 54 -12.82 4.04 -18.50
CA ALA A 54 -12.99 4.18 -17.06
C ALA A 54 -14.40 3.75 -16.61
N THR A 55 -14.46 2.99 -15.53
CA THR A 55 -15.73 2.48 -14.98
C THR A 55 -16.29 3.45 -13.92
N PRO A 56 -17.57 3.32 -13.50
CA PRO A 56 -18.13 4.16 -12.43
C PRO A 56 -17.35 4.10 -11.10
N ILE A 57 -16.54 3.05 -10.88
CA ILE A 57 -15.67 2.95 -9.71
C ILE A 57 -14.57 4.01 -9.77
N PHE A 58 -13.94 4.21 -10.93
CA PHE A 58 -12.91 5.23 -11.12
C PHE A 58 -13.44 6.61 -10.74
N GLU A 59 -14.63 6.98 -11.24
CA GLU A 59 -15.27 8.24 -10.91
C GLU A 59 -15.44 8.40 -9.39
N SER A 60 -16.06 7.41 -8.75
CA SER A 60 -16.36 7.49 -7.32
C SER A 60 -15.12 7.52 -6.42
N GLU A 61 -14.07 6.76 -6.74
CA GLU A 61 -12.84 6.70 -5.95
C GLU A 61 -11.95 7.92 -6.23
N LEU A 62 -11.92 8.42 -7.47
CA LEU A 62 -11.18 9.63 -7.82
C LEU A 62 -11.82 10.87 -7.20
N ASP A 63 -13.15 10.99 -7.21
CA ASP A 63 -13.85 12.07 -6.53
C ASP A 63 -13.55 12.05 -5.03
N ARG A 64 -13.62 10.87 -4.41
CA ARG A 64 -13.28 10.68 -3.00
C ARG A 64 -11.83 11.07 -2.70
N LEU A 65 -10.88 10.69 -3.55
CA LEU A 65 -9.47 11.05 -3.41
C LEU A 65 -9.24 12.57 -3.54
N VAL A 66 -9.79 13.21 -4.58
CA VAL A 66 -9.70 14.67 -4.79
C VAL A 66 -10.24 15.42 -3.58
N ASP A 67 -11.39 14.99 -3.08
CA ASP A 67 -12.01 15.54 -1.89
C ASP A 67 -11.10 15.45 -0.64
N ARG A 68 -10.43 14.31 -0.45
CA ARG A 68 -9.47 14.13 0.64
C ARG A 68 -8.25 15.02 0.46
N LEU A 69 -7.65 15.08 -0.74
CA LEU A 69 -6.49 15.92 -1.03
C LEU A 69 -6.77 17.41 -0.74
N ARG A 70 -7.98 17.89 -1.08
CA ARG A 70 -8.42 19.25 -0.74
C ARG A 70 -8.61 19.47 0.76
N ARG A 71 -9.24 18.53 1.46
CA ARG A 71 -9.61 18.70 2.89
C ARG A 71 -8.45 18.45 3.83
N GLU A 72 -7.70 17.38 3.61
CA GLU A 72 -6.63 16.88 4.48
C GLU A 72 -5.29 17.53 4.10
N ALA A 73 -4.87 17.42 2.83
CA ALA A 73 -3.59 17.95 2.35
C ALA A 73 -3.63 19.44 1.95
N ARG A 74 -4.83 20.04 1.83
CA ARG A 74 -5.02 21.46 1.43
C ARG A 74 -4.43 21.79 0.07
N ILE A 75 -4.42 20.83 -0.84
CA ILE A 75 -4.00 21.04 -2.23
C ILE A 75 -5.16 21.65 -3.01
N ASP A 76 -4.89 22.69 -3.79
CA ASP A 76 -5.85 23.23 -4.76
C ASP A 76 -5.91 22.29 -5.96
N ILE A 77 -6.78 21.28 -5.86
CA ILE A 77 -7.01 20.26 -6.87
C ILE A 77 -8.51 20.12 -7.17
N ARG A 78 -8.87 19.96 -8.45
CA ARG A 78 -10.27 19.78 -8.88
C ARG A 78 -10.41 18.85 -10.09
N ARG A 79 -11.58 18.22 -10.20
CA ARG A 79 -11.99 17.50 -11.41
C ARG A 79 -12.15 18.46 -12.59
N THR A 80 -11.93 17.95 -13.80
CA THR A 80 -12.21 18.66 -15.05
C THR A 80 -12.50 17.65 -16.16
N ASP A 81 -13.37 18.03 -17.10
CA ASP A 81 -13.60 17.28 -18.34
C ASP A 81 -12.74 17.82 -19.50
N GLY A 82 -11.92 18.84 -19.22
CA GLY A 82 -11.01 19.45 -20.19
C GLY A 82 -9.92 18.50 -20.67
N SER A 83 -9.56 18.61 -21.94
CA SER A 83 -8.48 17.82 -22.55
C SER A 83 -7.08 18.22 -22.08
N ASP A 84 -6.94 19.41 -21.50
CA ASP A 84 -5.73 20.09 -21.04
C ASP A 84 -5.49 19.97 -19.51
N ALA A 85 -6.03 18.93 -18.88
CA ALA A 85 -5.83 18.70 -17.45
C ALA A 85 -4.35 18.53 -17.07
N SER A 86 -3.96 19.06 -15.91
CA SER A 86 -2.60 18.90 -15.36
C SER A 86 -2.28 17.44 -15.04
N ILE A 87 -3.28 16.65 -14.63
CA ILE A 87 -3.16 15.21 -14.44
C ILE A 87 -4.25 14.54 -15.26
N THR A 88 -3.87 13.55 -16.08
CA THR A 88 -4.82 12.68 -16.78
C THR A 88 -4.71 11.28 -16.20
N VAL A 89 -5.81 10.75 -15.68
CA VAL A 89 -5.94 9.31 -15.37
C VAL A 89 -6.55 8.63 -16.59
N GLU A 90 -5.82 7.70 -17.19
CA GLU A 90 -6.25 6.95 -18.36
C GLU A 90 -6.46 5.48 -18.00
N ALA A 91 -7.71 5.03 -18.12
CA ALA A 91 -8.09 3.65 -17.89
C ALA A 91 -7.82 2.81 -19.14
N VAL A 92 -6.94 1.82 -19.01
CA VAL A 92 -6.45 0.94 -20.09
C VAL A 92 -6.82 -0.52 -19.83
N ARG A 93 -6.70 -1.42 -20.82
CA ARG A 93 -6.91 -2.85 -20.55
C ARG A 93 -5.66 -3.46 -19.92
N ARG A 94 -5.84 -4.33 -18.92
CA ARG A 94 -4.74 -5.05 -18.26
C ARG A 94 -3.86 -5.80 -19.26
N ALA A 95 -4.47 -6.47 -20.23
CA ALA A 95 -3.76 -7.23 -21.25
C ALA A 95 -2.90 -6.35 -22.20
N ASP A 96 -3.24 -5.07 -22.36
CA ASP A 96 -2.42 -4.14 -23.14
C ASP A 96 -1.27 -3.61 -22.29
N LEU A 97 -1.54 -3.29 -21.02
CA LEU A 97 -0.50 -2.89 -20.06
C LEU A 97 0.56 -3.98 -19.90
N ASP A 98 0.15 -5.23 -19.67
CA ASP A 98 1.07 -6.36 -19.46
C ASP A 98 1.98 -6.63 -20.69
N ARG A 99 1.55 -6.23 -21.89
CA ARG A 99 2.34 -6.40 -23.13
C ARG A 99 3.52 -5.42 -23.20
N VAL A 100 3.35 -4.23 -22.63
CA VAL A 100 4.33 -3.13 -22.72
C VAL A 100 5.18 -3.06 -21.44
N VAL A 101 4.54 -3.19 -20.28
CA VAL A 101 5.13 -3.07 -18.94
C VAL A 101 4.63 -4.19 -17.99
N PRO A 102 5.01 -5.46 -18.23
CA PRO A 102 4.47 -6.64 -17.53
C PRO A 102 4.67 -6.65 -16.00
N SER A 103 5.59 -5.85 -15.48
CA SER A 103 5.86 -5.76 -14.04
C SER A 103 5.06 -4.68 -13.32
N ALA A 104 4.40 -3.76 -14.04
CA ALA A 104 3.66 -2.65 -13.45
C ALA A 104 2.21 -3.04 -13.16
N ALA A 105 1.69 -2.65 -12.00
CA ALA A 105 0.26 -2.75 -11.72
C ALA A 105 -0.49 -1.55 -12.30
N CYS A 106 0.06 -0.37 -12.06
CA CYS A 106 -0.24 0.95 -12.61
C CYS A 106 1.09 1.72 -12.63
N PHE A 107 1.11 2.89 -13.27
CA PHE A 107 2.28 3.77 -13.26
C PHE A 107 1.91 5.21 -13.65
N VAL A 108 2.71 6.16 -13.19
CA VAL A 108 2.66 7.57 -13.56
C VAL A 108 3.85 7.99 -14.42
N LEU A 109 3.59 8.85 -15.41
CA LEU A 109 4.60 9.51 -16.24
C LEU A 109 4.55 11.03 -16.06
N PRO A 110 5.71 11.71 -16.08
CA PRO A 110 5.82 13.17 -15.88
C PRO A 110 5.47 14.02 -17.11
N ARG A 111 4.60 13.52 -18.01
CA ARG A 111 4.19 14.22 -19.23
C ARG A 111 2.74 13.93 -19.57
N ALA A 112 2.10 14.84 -20.32
CA ALA A 112 0.88 14.56 -21.05
C ALA A 112 1.19 13.65 -22.26
N ILE A 113 0.85 12.37 -22.11
CA ILE A 113 0.97 11.34 -23.15
C ILE A 113 -0.23 10.40 -23.05
N GLY A 114 -0.84 10.02 -24.18
CA GLY A 114 -1.90 9.02 -24.23
C GLY A 114 -1.37 7.59 -24.35
N TRP A 115 -2.22 6.59 -24.13
CA TRP A 115 -1.79 5.19 -24.18
C TRP A 115 -1.23 4.76 -25.54
N ASP A 116 -1.88 5.14 -26.64
CA ASP A 116 -1.46 4.75 -28.00
C ASP A 116 -0.07 5.28 -28.34
N ASP A 117 0.23 6.54 -27.98
CA ASP A 117 1.54 7.15 -28.17
C ASP A 117 2.61 6.47 -27.29
N PHE A 118 2.27 6.17 -26.03
CA PHE A 118 3.16 5.46 -25.11
C PHE A 118 3.51 4.06 -25.64
N GLN A 119 2.51 3.32 -26.14
CA GLN A 119 2.72 1.99 -26.69
C GLN A 119 3.59 2.03 -27.97
N GLY A 120 3.44 3.07 -28.78
CA GLY A 120 4.27 3.29 -29.97
C GLY A 120 5.76 3.52 -29.64
N ASN A 121 6.07 4.19 -28.53
CA ASN A 121 7.45 4.44 -28.10
C ASN A 121 7.60 4.61 -26.57
N ALA A 122 7.60 3.50 -25.83
CA ALA A 122 7.72 3.50 -24.38
C ALA A 122 9.07 3.99 -23.83
N ARG A 123 10.08 4.20 -24.70
CA ARG A 123 11.42 4.69 -24.33
C ARG A 123 11.69 6.12 -24.80
N GLN A 124 10.65 6.86 -25.17
CA GLN A 124 10.82 8.23 -25.62
C GLN A 124 11.42 9.15 -24.55
N SER A 125 12.10 10.20 -24.99
CA SER A 125 12.76 11.17 -24.10
C SER A 125 11.75 11.95 -23.24
N GLY A 126 12.21 12.39 -22.06
CA GLY A 126 11.46 13.26 -21.13
C GLY A 126 10.41 12.56 -20.28
N LEU A 127 10.42 11.23 -20.22
CA LEU A 127 9.63 10.44 -19.27
C LEU A 127 10.32 10.29 -17.90
N ASN A 128 11.51 10.88 -17.71
CA ASN A 128 12.27 10.77 -16.49
C ASN A 128 12.00 11.94 -15.55
N TRP A 129 11.57 11.64 -14.33
CA TRP A 129 11.35 12.61 -13.25
C TRP A 129 12.57 13.49 -12.94
N ALA A 130 13.79 12.99 -13.13
CA ALA A 130 15.02 13.75 -12.90
C ALA A 130 15.24 14.91 -13.88
N ASP A 131 14.58 14.87 -15.04
CA ASP A 131 14.68 15.91 -16.07
C ASP A 131 13.79 17.11 -15.75
N LEU A 132 12.81 16.95 -14.85
CA LEU A 132 11.87 18.01 -14.52
C LEU A 132 12.55 19.17 -13.78
N ARG A 133 12.03 20.37 -14.03
CA ARG A 133 12.33 21.58 -13.25
C ARG A 133 11.10 22.15 -12.55
N THR A 134 9.93 21.82 -13.07
CA THR A 134 8.59 22.11 -12.56
C THR A 134 7.67 21.00 -13.07
N ARG A 135 6.55 20.73 -12.39
CA ARG A 135 5.52 19.81 -12.90
C ARG A 135 4.43 20.61 -13.60
N GLU A 136 4.16 20.25 -14.84
CA GLU A 136 3.13 20.90 -15.67
C GLU A 136 2.04 19.92 -16.04
N THR A 137 2.44 18.69 -16.40
CA THR A 137 1.53 17.61 -16.78
C THR A 137 2.00 16.27 -16.23
N ALA A 138 1.06 15.37 -15.97
CA ALA A 138 1.32 13.97 -15.69
C ALA A 138 0.21 13.09 -16.27
N THR A 139 0.55 11.89 -16.73
CA THR A 139 -0.42 10.85 -17.10
C THR A 139 -0.26 9.65 -16.17
N ILE A 140 -1.38 9.14 -15.68
CA ILE A 140 -1.48 7.95 -14.85
C ILE A 140 -2.21 6.88 -15.65
N PHE A 141 -1.63 5.69 -15.78
CA PHE A 141 -2.27 4.55 -16.44
C PHE A 141 -2.69 3.51 -15.41
N ILE A 142 -3.98 3.14 -15.44
CA ILE A 142 -4.56 2.15 -14.54
C ILE A 142 -5.37 1.14 -15.35
N PRO A 143 -5.20 -0.18 -15.14
CA PRO A 143 -6.07 -1.17 -15.74
C PRO A 143 -7.54 -0.99 -15.36
N ALA A 144 -8.46 -1.09 -16.31
CA ALA A 144 -9.90 -0.93 -16.12
C ALA A 144 -10.57 -2.22 -15.60
N ASP A 145 -9.94 -3.36 -15.81
CA ASP A 145 -10.42 -4.73 -15.55
C ASP A 145 -9.77 -5.38 -14.30
N ILE A 146 -9.51 -4.56 -13.28
CA ILE A 146 -9.02 -4.96 -11.95
C ILE A 146 -10.09 -4.73 -10.86
N SER A 147 -9.83 -5.19 -9.64
CA SER A 147 -10.78 -5.02 -8.54
C SER A 147 -10.98 -3.54 -8.17
N PRO A 148 -12.14 -3.17 -7.58
CA PRO A 148 -12.37 -1.82 -7.08
C PRO A 148 -11.29 -1.32 -6.10
N GLN A 149 -10.81 -2.21 -5.23
CA GLN A 149 -9.68 -1.92 -4.35
C GLN A 149 -8.42 -1.60 -5.13
N GLU A 150 -8.02 -2.42 -6.12
CA GLU A 150 -6.82 -2.15 -6.92
C GLU A 150 -6.92 -0.81 -7.69
N VAL A 151 -8.11 -0.47 -8.23
CA VAL A 151 -8.33 0.86 -8.84
C VAL A 151 -8.07 1.98 -7.84
N ARG A 152 -8.64 1.88 -6.63
CA ARG A 152 -8.44 2.88 -5.58
C ARG A 152 -6.97 2.95 -5.16
N ASP A 153 -6.33 1.82 -4.93
CA ASP A 153 -4.95 1.76 -4.47
C ASP A 153 -4.03 2.46 -5.49
N CYS A 154 -4.19 2.16 -6.79
CA CYS A 154 -3.51 2.85 -7.89
C CYS A 154 -3.84 4.35 -7.98
N LEU A 155 -5.11 4.75 -7.83
CA LEU A 155 -5.47 6.18 -7.82
C LEU A 155 -4.75 6.92 -6.71
N HIS A 156 -4.68 6.34 -5.51
CA HIS A 156 -4.03 6.93 -4.36
C HIS A 156 -2.52 7.09 -4.57
N GLU A 157 -1.85 6.01 -4.98
CA GLU A 157 -0.39 5.99 -5.18
C GLU A 157 0.03 6.90 -6.33
N GLU A 158 -0.51 6.68 -7.52
CA GLU A 158 -0.04 7.35 -8.73
C GLU A 158 -0.41 8.84 -8.74
N THR A 159 -1.55 9.22 -8.15
CA THR A 159 -1.90 10.65 -8.01
C THR A 159 -0.99 11.33 -6.99
N ALA A 160 -0.69 10.67 -5.88
CA ALA A 160 0.24 11.24 -4.91
C ALA A 160 1.65 11.35 -5.49
N GLN A 161 2.07 10.35 -6.27
CA GLN A 161 3.34 10.39 -6.97
C GLN A 161 3.39 11.51 -8.02
N ALA A 162 2.31 11.72 -8.77
CA ALA A 162 2.15 12.83 -9.70
C ALA A 162 2.29 14.20 -9.01
N LEU A 163 1.86 14.33 -7.75
CA LEU A 163 1.87 15.58 -7.01
C LEU A 163 3.24 15.96 -6.41
N GLY A 164 4.12 15.01 -6.09
CA GLY A 164 5.45 15.36 -5.55
C GLY A 164 6.38 14.21 -5.18
N PRO A 165 6.04 13.35 -4.19
CA PRO A 165 6.87 12.20 -3.84
C PRO A 165 7.08 11.26 -5.04
N VAL A 166 8.29 10.76 -5.29
CA VAL A 166 8.57 9.83 -6.42
C VAL A 166 9.54 8.72 -6.00
N ASN A 167 9.51 8.39 -4.71
CA ASN A 167 10.38 7.40 -4.10
C ASN A 167 9.57 6.56 -3.13
N ASP A 168 9.97 5.30 -3.01
CA ASP A 168 9.42 4.38 -2.04
C ASP A 168 10.49 3.95 -1.03
N LEU A 169 10.09 3.93 0.23
CA LEU A 169 10.98 3.78 1.36
C LEU A 169 10.41 2.71 2.30
N PHE A 170 11.00 1.50 2.27
CA PHE A 170 10.60 0.35 3.10
C PHE A 170 10.53 0.59 4.63
N ARG A 171 11.14 1.68 5.10
CA ARG A 171 11.13 2.08 6.52
C ARG A 171 9.88 2.87 6.92
N LEU A 172 9.05 3.30 5.96
CA LEU A 172 7.86 4.12 6.25
C LEU A 172 6.70 3.21 6.64
N GLU A 173 6.55 2.99 7.93
CA GLU A 173 5.55 2.07 8.50
C GLU A 173 4.09 2.52 8.35
N ASP A 174 3.89 3.81 8.10
CA ASP A 174 2.62 4.51 8.07
C ASP A 174 2.40 5.23 6.74
N SER A 175 2.82 4.66 5.61
CA SER A 175 2.87 5.35 4.31
C SER A 175 2.48 4.42 3.17
N ILE A 176 1.83 4.96 2.14
CA ILE A 176 1.68 4.25 0.85
C ILE A 176 3.00 4.18 0.08
N PHE A 177 3.92 5.13 0.31
CA PHE A 177 5.28 5.14 -0.27
C PHE A 177 6.22 4.12 0.40
N ASN A 178 5.69 2.96 0.75
CA ASN A 178 6.41 1.81 1.25
C ASN A 178 6.04 0.63 0.36
N ASP A 179 7.03 0.07 -0.31
CA ASP A 179 6.92 -1.00 -1.29
C ASP A 179 6.63 -2.39 -0.64
N ASP A 180 5.93 -2.40 0.50
CA ASP A 180 5.43 -3.59 1.19
C ASP A 180 3.97 -3.93 0.88
N ASN A 181 3.26 -3.05 0.15
CA ASN A 181 1.86 -3.17 -0.27
C ASN A 181 0.86 -3.34 0.88
N MET A 182 1.15 -2.78 2.06
CA MET A 182 0.29 -2.93 3.24
C MET A 182 -0.75 -1.80 3.38
N HIS A 183 -0.39 -0.59 2.97
CA HIS A 183 -1.29 0.57 2.92
C HIS A 183 -1.71 0.84 1.48
N GLY A 184 -3.00 0.67 1.17
CA GLY A 184 -3.56 0.97 -0.16
C GLY A 184 -4.23 2.36 -0.26
N VAL A 185 -4.24 3.14 0.82
CA VAL A 185 -4.84 4.47 0.83
C VAL A 185 -3.93 5.46 1.55
N LEU A 186 -3.87 6.69 1.05
CA LEU A 186 -3.11 7.79 1.65
C LEU A 186 -3.42 7.90 3.15
N THR A 187 -2.38 7.80 3.95
CA THR A 187 -2.40 7.86 5.41
C THR A 187 -2.34 9.30 5.92
N GLY A 188 -2.36 9.47 7.25
CA GLY A 188 -2.10 10.79 7.84
C GLY A 188 -0.69 11.31 7.53
N PHE A 189 0.32 10.42 7.53
CA PHE A 189 1.69 10.79 7.16
C PHE A 189 1.76 11.28 5.71
N ASP A 190 1.17 10.54 4.78
CA ASP A 190 1.21 10.90 3.35
C ASP A 190 0.53 12.25 3.11
N MET A 191 -0.62 12.49 3.74
CA MET A 191 -1.33 13.77 3.65
C MET A 191 -0.52 14.93 4.23
N LEU A 192 0.24 14.70 5.31
CA LEU A 192 1.15 15.70 5.87
C LEU A 192 2.33 15.98 4.91
N MET A 193 2.92 14.95 4.30
CA MET A 193 4.01 15.13 3.33
C MET A 193 3.54 15.91 2.11
N LEU A 194 2.39 15.55 1.55
CA LEU A 194 1.77 16.28 0.45
C LEU A 194 1.46 17.74 0.83
N ARG A 195 0.90 17.97 2.03
CA ARG A 195 0.65 19.32 2.53
C ARG A 195 1.92 20.16 2.70
N ALA A 196 2.99 19.54 3.18
CA ALA A 196 4.29 20.21 3.31
C ALA A 196 4.89 20.55 1.94
N ALA A 197 4.76 19.66 0.94
CA ALA A 197 5.23 19.89 -0.43
C ALA A 197 4.52 21.09 -1.11
N TYR A 198 3.26 21.31 -0.75
CA TYR A 198 2.46 22.43 -1.25
C TYR A 198 2.51 23.68 -0.35
N ASP A 199 3.38 23.71 0.65
CA ASP A 199 3.56 24.89 1.47
C ASP A 199 4.14 26.07 0.66
N PRO A 200 3.70 27.33 0.88
CA PRO A 200 4.21 28.48 0.13
C PRO A 200 5.72 28.75 0.32
N ALA A 201 6.32 28.21 1.38
CA ALA A 201 7.76 28.32 1.59
C ALA A 201 8.58 27.45 0.63
N LEU A 202 7.98 26.43 0.00
CA LEU A 202 8.61 25.58 -1.02
C LEU A 202 8.11 25.98 -2.42
N ARG A 203 8.98 25.87 -3.41
CA ARG A 203 8.66 26.06 -4.84
C ARG A 203 9.60 25.22 -5.71
N SER A 204 9.16 24.90 -6.90
CA SER A 204 9.94 24.17 -7.89
C SER A 204 11.25 24.90 -8.20
N GLY A 205 12.31 24.13 -8.43
CA GLY A 205 13.66 24.65 -8.67
C GLY A 205 14.52 24.82 -7.40
N MET A 206 13.96 24.64 -6.20
CA MET A 206 14.76 24.62 -4.96
C MET A 206 15.70 23.42 -4.90
N THR A 207 16.92 23.63 -4.41
CA THR A 207 17.90 22.56 -4.16
C THR A 207 17.49 21.70 -2.96
N ARG A 208 18.14 20.55 -2.77
CA ARG A 208 17.91 19.71 -1.58
C ARG A 208 18.21 20.50 -0.30
N GLU A 209 19.26 21.29 -0.32
CA GLU A 209 19.71 22.14 0.80
C GLU A 209 18.66 23.22 1.11
N ASP A 210 18.12 23.87 0.08
CA ASP A 210 17.04 24.86 0.24
C ASP A 210 15.81 24.25 0.92
N VAL A 211 15.39 23.07 0.47
CA VAL A 211 14.25 22.35 1.04
C VAL A 211 14.54 21.94 2.47
N ALA A 212 15.74 21.39 2.73
CA ALA A 212 16.14 20.91 4.05
C ALA A 212 16.15 22.03 5.11
N GLN A 213 16.46 23.27 4.73
CA GLN A 213 16.41 24.43 5.63
C GLN A 213 14.98 24.86 5.99
N ARG A 214 14.00 24.54 5.16
CA ARG A 214 12.61 25.04 5.28
C ARG A 214 11.67 24.03 5.92
N VAL A 215 11.83 22.76 5.56
CA VAL A 215 10.95 21.66 6.00
C VAL A 215 10.77 21.58 7.53
N PRO A 216 11.81 21.71 8.38
CA PRO A 216 11.63 21.66 9.83
C PRO A 216 10.62 22.69 10.34
N ARG A 217 10.69 23.94 9.88
CA ARG A 217 9.75 25.00 10.29
C ARG A 217 8.34 24.76 9.73
N ILE A 218 8.23 24.21 8.54
CA ILE A 218 6.94 23.83 7.94
C ILE A 218 6.29 22.74 8.80
N LEU A 219 7.03 21.67 9.13
CA LEU A 219 6.52 20.57 9.96
C LEU A 219 6.19 21.01 11.39
N ALA A 220 6.97 21.89 12.01
CA ALA A 220 6.65 22.45 13.33
C ALA A 220 5.27 23.14 13.36
N ARG A 221 4.90 23.83 12.27
CA ARG A 221 3.58 24.47 12.13
C ARG A 221 2.48 23.48 11.79
N LEU A 222 2.75 22.50 10.92
CA LEU A 222 1.74 21.56 10.43
C LEU A 222 1.48 20.40 11.39
N ASN A 223 2.47 20.00 12.17
CA ASN A 223 2.48 18.89 13.11
C ASN A 223 3.20 19.27 14.42
N PRO A 224 2.61 20.17 15.25
CA PRO A 224 3.25 20.62 16.49
C PRO A 224 3.50 19.48 17.49
N GLY A 225 2.68 18.42 17.48
CA GLY A 225 2.88 17.24 18.33
C GLY A 225 4.18 16.49 18.02
N GLY A 226 4.63 16.51 16.76
CA GLY A 226 5.87 15.85 16.32
C GLY A 226 7.15 16.50 16.84
N GLU A 227 7.09 17.72 17.38
CA GLU A 227 8.23 18.38 18.06
C GLU A 227 8.56 17.72 19.39
N ALA A 228 7.55 17.19 20.09
CA ALA A 228 7.72 16.56 21.39
C ALA A 228 8.15 15.08 21.29
N VAL A 229 8.09 14.49 20.09
CA VAL A 229 8.44 13.09 19.88
C VAL A 229 9.94 12.96 19.67
N ARG A 230 10.57 12.05 20.43
CA ARG A 230 11.99 11.77 20.30
C ARG A 230 12.29 11.10 18.96
N SER A 231 13.18 11.72 18.19
CA SER A 231 13.69 11.18 16.94
C SER A 231 14.51 9.90 17.16
N ARG A 232 14.32 8.93 16.28
CA ARG A 232 15.08 7.70 16.13
C ARG A 232 16.05 7.84 14.96
N ALA A 233 17.16 7.10 15.02
CA ALA A 233 18.10 7.07 13.91
C ALA A 233 17.43 6.43 12.69
N VAL A 234 17.35 7.17 11.59
CA VAL A 234 16.86 6.68 10.30
C VAL A 234 18.03 6.09 9.54
N SER A 235 18.04 4.76 9.38
CA SER A 235 18.99 4.05 8.52
C SER A 235 18.36 3.80 7.15
N PRO A 236 19.09 4.00 6.03
CA PRO A 236 18.66 3.51 4.72
C PRO A 236 18.48 1.98 4.70
N SER A 237 17.73 1.46 3.73
CA SER A 237 17.68 0.04 3.45
C SER A 237 18.81 -0.35 2.49
N PRO A 238 19.75 -1.24 2.88
CA PRO A 238 20.84 -1.69 2.02
C PRO A 238 20.33 -2.25 0.68
N PRO A 239 21.01 -1.96 -0.45
CA PRO A 239 20.65 -2.51 -1.76
C PRO A 239 20.53 -4.04 -1.77
N GLU A 240 21.39 -4.74 -1.03
CA GLU A 240 21.40 -6.19 -0.92
C GLU A 240 20.08 -6.72 -0.35
N TRP A 241 19.59 -6.08 0.73
CA TRP A 241 18.32 -6.44 1.34
C TRP A 241 17.15 -6.11 0.42
N ARG A 242 17.14 -4.91 -0.21
CA ARG A 242 16.10 -4.50 -1.16
C ARG A 242 15.99 -5.49 -2.33
N ASN A 243 17.12 -5.84 -2.95
CA ASN A 243 17.15 -6.80 -4.04
C ASN A 243 16.64 -8.19 -3.61
N ALA A 244 16.98 -8.63 -2.40
CA ALA A 244 16.52 -9.91 -1.87
C ALA A 244 15.01 -9.93 -1.59
N ILE A 245 14.47 -8.87 -0.96
CA ILE A 245 13.03 -8.82 -0.64
C ILE A 245 12.18 -8.63 -1.89
N THR A 246 12.57 -7.76 -2.83
CA THR A 246 11.87 -7.57 -4.11
C THR A 246 11.87 -8.88 -4.93
N ALA A 247 13.00 -9.61 -4.94
CA ALA A 247 13.07 -10.92 -5.59
C ALA A 247 12.15 -11.97 -4.94
N ALA A 248 11.91 -11.89 -3.63
CA ALA A 248 10.98 -12.78 -2.93
C ALA A 248 9.51 -12.45 -3.26
N LEU A 249 9.18 -11.17 -3.37
CA LEU A 249 7.83 -10.68 -3.66
C LEU A 249 7.44 -10.85 -5.15
N SER A 250 8.43 -10.85 -6.06
CA SER A 250 8.23 -10.94 -7.51
C SER A 250 7.46 -12.21 -7.95
N PRO A 251 6.24 -12.10 -8.51
CA PRO A 251 5.46 -13.26 -8.93
C PRO A 251 6.04 -14.00 -10.14
N GLY A 252 6.84 -13.33 -10.99
CA GLY A 252 7.47 -13.93 -12.17
C GLY A 252 8.63 -14.89 -11.89
N ARG A 253 9.02 -15.11 -10.62
CA ARG A 253 10.10 -16.03 -10.24
C ARG A 253 9.55 -17.34 -9.71
N GLY A 254 10.28 -18.43 -9.95
CA GLY A 254 9.91 -19.75 -9.43
C GLY A 254 9.90 -19.78 -7.89
N ILE A 255 8.97 -20.55 -7.29
CA ILE A 255 8.74 -20.58 -5.84
C ILE A 255 10.02 -20.87 -5.03
N GLY A 256 10.89 -21.76 -5.51
CA GLY A 256 12.16 -22.08 -4.85
C GLY A 256 13.13 -20.91 -4.82
N GLN A 257 13.21 -20.12 -5.91
CA GLN A 257 14.05 -18.92 -5.97
C GLN A 257 13.51 -17.83 -5.05
N ARG A 258 12.19 -17.62 -5.05
CA ARG A 258 11.53 -16.65 -4.16
C ARG A 258 11.77 -16.99 -2.70
N ARG A 259 11.67 -18.27 -2.33
CA ARG A 259 11.97 -18.73 -0.97
C ARG A 259 13.44 -18.53 -0.59
N ALA A 260 14.38 -18.87 -1.47
CA ALA A 260 15.80 -18.62 -1.19
C ALA A 260 16.08 -17.13 -0.99
N ALA A 261 15.43 -16.27 -1.78
CA ALA A 261 15.52 -14.82 -1.63
C ALA A 261 14.89 -14.32 -0.32
N SER A 262 13.75 -14.87 0.11
CA SER A 262 13.11 -14.46 1.38
C SER A 262 13.92 -14.83 2.61
N LEU A 263 14.55 -16.02 2.61
CA LEU A 263 15.46 -16.42 3.69
C LEU A 263 16.70 -15.52 3.73
N ARG A 264 17.23 -15.13 2.56
CA ARG A 264 18.36 -14.20 2.47
C ARG A 264 17.99 -12.79 2.95
N ALA A 265 16.80 -12.30 2.61
CA ALA A 265 16.29 -11.02 3.11
C ALA A 265 16.11 -11.03 4.64
N LEU A 266 15.63 -12.15 5.19
CA LEU A 266 15.49 -12.31 6.65
C LEU A 266 16.85 -12.29 7.37
N ASP A 267 17.83 -13.03 6.86
CA ASP A 267 19.19 -13.04 7.41
C ASP A 267 19.81 -11.63 7.44
N LEU A 268 19.71 -10.90 6.32
CA LEU A 268 20.17 -9.51 6.22
C LEU A 268 19.42 -8.57 7.18
N ALA A 269 18.10 -8.70 7.30
CA ALA A 269 17.33 -7.86 8.23
C ALA A 269 17.72 -8.11 9.70
N GLN A 270 18.09 -9.36 10.04
CA GLN A 270 18.54 -9.73 11.37
C GLN A 270 19.97 -9.26 11.66
N SER A 271 20.88 -9.35 10.68
CA SER A 271 22.26 -8.87 10.82
C SER A 271 22.34 -7.35 10.98
N GLU A 272 21.44 -6.62 10.32
CA GLU A 272 21.26 -5.17 10.50
C GLU A 272 20.66 -4.80 11.88
N GLY A 273 20.16 -5.79 12.64
CA GLY A 273 19.59 -5.56 13.97
C GLY A 273 18.27 -4.79 13.97
N TRP A 274 17.55 -4.77 12.83
CA TRP A 274 16.30 -4.03 12.73
C TRP A 274 15.19 -4.61 13.60
N GLN A 275 14.28 -3.74 14.04
CA GLN A 275 13.08 -4.11 14.81
C GLN A 275 11.83 -3.42 14.27
N ASP A 276 11.85 -3.04 12.99
CA ASP A 276 10.79 -2.29 12.32
C ASP A 276 10.16 -3.09 11.17
N THR A 277 9.39 -2.40 10.31
CA THR A 277 8.67 -2.99 9.19
C THR A 277 9.53 -3.80 8.24
N ARG A 278 10.83 -3.51 8.14
CA ARG A 278 11.75 -4.25 7.27
C ARG A 278 12.01 -5.66 7.79
N LEU A 279 12.21 -5.81 9.10
CA LEU A 279 12.27 -7.13 9.74
C LEU A 279 10.90 -7.83 9.65
N GLY A 280 9.83 -7.10 9.96
CA GLY A 280 8.46 -7.64 9.88
C GLY A 280 8.13 -8.20 8.50
N LEU A 281 8.49 -7.49 7.43
CA LEU A 281 8.23 -7.89 6.04
C LEU A 281 9.06 -9.11 5.67
N SER A 282 10.32 -9.14 6.08
CA SER A 282 11.22 -10.26 5.85
C SER A 282 10.70 -11.54 6.52
N LEU A 283 10.25 -11.44 7.78
CA LEU A 283 9.62 -12.53 8.51
C LEU A 283 8.33 -12.99 7.82
N LEU A 284 7.38 -12.09 7.58
CA LEU A 284 6.09 -12.43 6.94
C LEU A 284 6.30 -13.12 5.58
N THR A 285 7.23 -12.61 4.78
CA THR A 285 7.55 -13.17 3.46
C THR A 285 8.21 -14.55 3.56
N ALA A 286 9.16 -14.73 4.48
CA ALA A 286 9.80 -16.02 4.74
C ALA A 286 8.80 -17.08 5.24
N GLY A 287 7.87 -16.69 6.11
CA GLY A 287 6.79 -17.53 6.59
C GLY A 287 5.88 -18.00 5.45
N ARG A 288 5.32 -17.05 4.68
CA ARG A 288 4.40 -17.33 3.55
C ARG A 288 5.01 -18.28 2.52
N LEU A 289 6.29 -18.08 2.16
CA LEU A 289 6.98 -18.90 1.16
C LEU A 289 7.47 -20.26 1.69
N SER A 290 7.37 -20.50 3.00
CA SER A 290 7.79 -21.75 3.64
C SER A 290 6.64 -22.63 4.09
N SER A 291 5.42 -22.09 4.27
CA SER A 291 4.25 -22.79 4.84
C SER A 291 3.96 -24.16 4.25
N GLY A 292 4.08 -24.33 2.93
CA GLY A 292 3.78 -25.62 2.26
C GLY A 292 4.83 -26.72 2.47
N ARG A 293 5.99 -26.41 3.06
CA ARG A 293 7.10 -27.36 3.28
C ARG A 293 7.51 -27.47 4.74
N ASP A 294 7.40 -26.37 5.48
CA ASP A 294 7.82 -26.28 6.87
C ASP A 294 6.83 -25.39 7.64
N GLY A 295 5.75 -26.02 8.12
CA GLY A 295 4.69 -25.35 8.85
C GLY A 295 5.14 -24.82 10.22
N VAL A 296 6.09 -25.49 10.87
CA VAL A 296 6.65 -25.07 12.17
C VAL A 296 7.44 -23.78 11.99
N PHE A 297 8.37 -23.75 11.04
CA PHE A 297 9.13 -22.53 10.73
C PHE A 297 8.19 -21.38 10.33
N ALA A 298 7.18 -21.65 9.51
CA ALA A 298 6.24 -20.62 9.08
C ALA A 298 5.49 -20.01 10.27
N LEU A 299 4.92 -20.84 11.15
CA LEU A 299 4.18 -20.37 12.32
C LEU A 299 5.07 -19.60 13.31
N GLU A 300 6.28 -20.09 13.61
CA GLU A 300 7.24 -19.36 14.44
C GLU A 300 7.58 -17.98 13.87
N THR A 301 7.76 -17.92 12.56
CA THR A 301 8.09 -16.69 11.83
C THR A 301 6.91 -15.71 11.85
N PHE A 302 5.68 -16.20 11.70
CA PHE A 302 4.48 -15.36 11.86
C PHE A 302 4.35 -14.82 13.28
N PHE A 303 4.59 -15.61 14.33
CA PHE A 303 4.59 -15.07 15.70
C PHE A 303 5.66 -14.01 15.91
N LYS A 304 6.86 -14.18 15.34
CA LYS A 304 7.91 -13.15 15.36
C LYS A 304 7.45 -11.88 14.63
N ALA A 305 6.89 -12.00 13.43
CA ALA A 305 6.39 -10.88 12.65
C ALA A 305 5.25 -10.14 13.39
N GLY A 306 4.34 -10.89 14.01
CA GLY A 306 3.23 -10.35 14.79
C GLY A 306 3.70 -9.54 16.00
N ARG A 307 4.79 -9.93 16.66
CA ARG A 307 5.40 -9.12 17.72
C ARG A 307 6.02 -7.83 17.19
N VAL A 308 6.73 -7.88 16.07
CA VAL A 308 7.35 -6.70 15.44
C VAL A 308 6.26 -5.69 15.04
N TYR A 309 5.25 -6.12 14.29
CA TYR A 309 4.17 -5.25 13.85
C TYR A 309 3.17 -4.89 14.96
N GLY A 310 3.04 -5.71 16.00
CA GLY A 310 2.20 -5.41 17.16
C GLY A 310 2.78 -4.36 18.10
N ALA A 311 4.05 -3.99 17.94
CA ALA A 311 4.74 -3.05 18.83
C ALA A 311 4.24 -1.60 18.68
N ARG A 312 3.55 -1.26 17.58
CA ARG A 312 3.13 0.12 17.27
C ARG A 312 1.72 0.17 16.66
N PRO A 313 0.92 1.21 16.96
CA PRO A 313 -0.37 1.41 16.30
C PRO A 313 -0.29 1.62 14.78
N ALA A 314 0.80 2.23 14.30
CA ALA A 314 1.05 2.51 12.89
C ALA A 314 1.06 1.24 12.02
N THR A 315 1.58 0.14 12.56
CA THR A 315 1.73 -1.17 11.89
C THR A 315 0.55 -2.12 12.15
N ALA A 316 -0.60 -1.61 12.60
CA ALA A 316 -1.74 -2.45 12.93
C ALA A 316 -2.30 -3.22 11.72
N VAL A 317 -2.23 -2.66 10.50
CA VAL A 317 -2.64 -3.37 9.28
C VAL A 317 -1.63 -4.45 8.87
N HIS A 318 -0.34 -4.22 9.10
CA HIS A 318 0.69 -5.25 8.95
C HIS A 318 0.46 -6.39 9.94
N ALA A 319 0.16 -6.07 11.20
CA ALA A 319 -0.18 -7.06 12.21
C ALA A 319 -1.43 -7.86 11.82
N ALA A 320 -2.44 -7.23 11.20
CA ALA A 320 -3.61 -7.92 10.68
C ALA A 320 -3.28 -8.89 9.52
N ASN A 321 -2.37 -8.49 8.62
CA ASN A 321 -1.85 -9.34 7.55
C ASN A 321 -1.08 -10.58 8.06
N VAL A 322 -0.45 -10.49 9.23
CA VAL A 322 0.14 -11.63 9.93
C VAL A 322 -0.92 -12.43 10.68
N GLY A 323 -1.84 -11.75 11.36
CA GLY A 323 -2.89 -12.35 12.18
C GLY A 323 -3.80 -13.29 11.40
N ILE A 324 -4.11 -12.97 10.14
CA ILE A 324 -4.86 -13.88 9.26
C ILE A 324 -4.10 -15.18 8.97
N GLN A 325 -2.76 -15.13 8.87
CA GLN A 325 -1.95 -16.34 8.69
C GLN A 325 -2.01 -17.21 9.95
N ILE A 326 -1.82 -16.62 11.12
CA ILE A 326 -1.90 -17.34 12.41
C ILE A 326 -3.31 -17.91 12.61
N ALA A 327 -4.35 -17.15 12.27
CA ALA A 327 -5.74 -17.60 12.34
C ALA A 327 -6.01 -18.79 11.41
N ALA A 328 -5.41 -18.84 10.21
CA ALA A 328 -5.50 -20.00 9.33
C ALA A 328 -4.90 -21.26 9.98
N PHE A 329 -3.73 -21.16 10.62
CA PHE A 329 -3.14 -22.28 11.37
C PHE A 329 -4.03 -22.72 12.55
N ALA A 330 -4.58 -21.76 13.31
CA ALA A 330 -5.48 -22.06 14.42
C ALA A 330 -6.78 -22.74 13.94
N LEU A 331 -7.31 -22.33 12.78
CA LEU A 331 -8.49 -22.93 12.17
C LEU A 331 -8.22 -24.40 11.79
N VAL A 332 -7.06 -24.69 11.17
CA VAL A 332 -6.62 -26.06 10.87
C VAL A 332 -6.42 -26.90 12.14
N ALA A 333 -5.95 -26.29 13.22
CA ALA A 333 -5.78 -26.96 14.50
C ALA A 333 -7.09 -27.18 15.28
N GLY A 334 -8.22 -26.65 14.80
CA GLY A 334 -9.49 -26.67 15.53
C GLY A 334 -9.56 -25.71 16.73
N ASP A 335 -8.58 -24.81 16.89
CA ASP A 335 -8.57 -23.79 17.95
C ASP A 335 -9.42 -22.57 17.53
N TYR A 336 -10.73 -22.77 17.51
CA TYR A 336 -11.70 -21.77 17.07
C TYR A 336 -11.71 -20.53 17.98
N ASP A 337 -11.44 -20.68 19.27
CA ASP A 337 -11.40 -19.54 20.20
C ASP A 337 -10.24 -18.58 19.88
N THR A 338 -9.07 -19.12 19.53
CA THR A 338 -7.96 -18.31 19.03
C THR A 338 -8.32 -17.62 17.71
N VAL A 339 -9.00 -18.30 16.78
CA VAL A 339 -9.48 -17.67 15.53
C VAL A 339 -10.40 -16.49 15.81
N LEU A 340 -11.38 -16.66 16.70
CA LEU A 340 -12.33 -15.59 17.04
C LEU A 340 -11.61 -14.40 17.70
N ARG A 341 -10.67 -14.65 18.60
CA ARG A 341 -9.87 -13.58 19.25
C ARG A 341 -8.97 -12.82 18.26
N LEU A 342 -8.28 -13.54 17.37
CA LEU A 342 -7.42 -12.93 16.35
C LEU A 342 -8.23 -12.08 15.36
N THR A 343 -9.34 -12.62 14.87
CA THR A 343 -10.20 -11.89 13.92
C THR A 343 -10.83 -10.66 14.56
N GLU A 344 -11.29 -10.76 15.82
CA GLU A 344 -11.81 -9.61 16.58
C GLU A 344 -10.75 -8.49 16.69
N THR A 345 -9.51 -8.86 16.99
CA THR A 345 -8.40 -7.91 17.15
C THR A 345 -8.06 -7.19 15.84
N HIS A 346 -8.11 -7.89 14.70
CA HIS A 346 -7.54 -7.40 13.45
C HIS A 346 -8.56 -6.79 12.47
N ILE A 347 -9.84 -7.13 12.58
CA ILE A 347 -10.92 -6.56 11.74
C ILE A 347 -10.94 -5.01 11.78
N PRO A 348 -10.84 -4.35 12.95
CA PRO A 348 -10.82 -2.88 13.00
C PRO A 348 -9.64 -2.26 12.26
N ALA A 349 -8.47 -2.91 12.26
CA ALA A 349 -7.29 -2.42 11.56
C ALA A 349 -7.45 -2.54 10.03
N ALA A 350 -7.92 -3.68 9.53
CA ALA A 350 -8.20 -3.89 8.12
C ALA A 350 -9.27 -2.90 7.60
N ARG A 351 -10.32 -2.67 8.40
CA ARG A 351 -11.38 -1.69 8.08
C ARG A 351 -10.84 -0.26 7.99
N ARG A 352 -10.01 0.16 8.95
CA ARG A 352 -9.43 1.51 8.99
C ARG A 352 -8.45 1.77 7.85
N ALA A 353 -7.64 0.77 7.51
CA ALA A 353 -6.74 0.82 6.35
C ALA A 353 -7.46 0.63 5.02
N GLU A 354 -8.79 0.48 5.06
CA GLU A 354 -9.64 0.21 3.91
C GLU A 354 -9.21 -0.98 3.05
N ASN A 355 -8.57 -1.99 3.66
CA ASN A 355 -8.13 -3.18 2.96
C ASN A 355 -9.28 -4.20 2.92
N ALA A 356 -10.10 -4.15 1.85
CA ALA A 356 -11.30 -4.96 1.71
C ALA A 356 -10.98 -6.44 1.48
N ALA A 357 -9.89 -6.75 0.77
CA ALA A 357 -9.44 -8.14 0.59
C ALA A 357 -9.12 -8.78 1.95
N LEU A 358 -8.29 -8.11 2.77
CA LEU A 358 -7.95 -8.58 4.12
C LEU A 358 -9.18 -8.63 5.04
N LEU A 359 -10.04 -7.61 4.98
CA LEU A 359 -11.27 -7.57 5.77
C LEU A 359 -12.23 -8.72 5.40
N GLY A 360 -12.38 -9.00 4.11
CA GLY A 360 -13.16 -10.13 3.59
C GLY A 360 -12.62 -11.46 4.10
N ASP A 361 -11.31 -11.67 4.02
CA ASP A 361 -10.64 -12.87 4.52
C ASP A 361 -10.83 -13.06 6.02
N LEU A 362 -10.63 -12.01 6.83
CA LEU A 362 -10.81 -12.07 8.29
C LEU A 362 -12.26 -12.43 8.66
N LEU A 363 -13.24 -11.88 7.96
CA LEU A 363 -14.65 -12.19 8.18
C LEU A 363 -14.99 -13.63 7.76
N MET A 364 -14.47 -14.09 6.61
CA MET A 364 -14.69 -15.47 6.15
C MET A 364 -14.05 -16.50 7.10
N VAL A 365 -12.83 -16.25 7.59
CA VAL A 365 -12.16 -17.10 8.59
C VAL A 365 -12.93 -17.10 9.92
N ARG A 366 -13.42 -15.94 10.37
CA ARG A 366 -14.27 -15.84 11.56
C ARG A 366 -15.57 -16.64 11.39
N ALA A 367 -16.21 -16.53 10.24
CA ALA A 367 -17.43 -17.26 9.93
C ALA A 367 -17.20 -18.78 9.93
N ALA A 368 -16.07 -19.26 9.38
CA ALA A 368 -15.71 -20.67 9.40
C ALA A 368 -15.57 -21.20 10.85
N ALA A 369 -14.90 -20.46 11.74
CA ALA A 369 -14.78 -20.84 13.15
C ALA A 369 -16.13 -20.85 13.90
N LEU A 370 -17.01 -19.86 13.65
CA LEU A 370 -18.36 -19.84 14.22
C LEU A 370 -19.21 -21.02 13.75
N ASP A 371 -19.13 -21.36 12.46
CA ASP A 371 -19.85 -22.48 11.86
C ASP A 371 -19.40 -23.81 12.47
N ALA A 372 -18.08 -23.98 12.64
CA ALA A 372 -17.49 -25.15 13.29
C ALA A 372 -17.90 -25.30 14.77
N ARG A 373 -18.18 -24.19 15.46
CA ARG A 373 -18.76 -24.16 16.81
C ARG A 373 -20.28 -24.39 16.86
N GLY A 374 -20.93 -24.57 15.71
CA GLY A 374 -22.38 -24.73 15.62
C GLY A 374 -23.18 -23.41 15.64
N GLU A 375 -22.53 -22.25 15.64
CA GLU A 375 -23.17 -20.93 15.63
C GLU A 375 -23.59 -20.50 14.20
N ARG A 376 -24.32 -21.37 13.50
CA ARG A 376 -24.59 -21.30 12.06
C ARG A 376 -25.24 -20.01 11.59
N ALA A 377 -26.21 -19.49 12.35
CA ALA A 377 -26.90 -18.25 11.99
C ALA A 377 -25.96 -17.04 11.98
N LYS A 378 -25.12 -16.91 13.01
CA LYS A 378 -24.10 -15.85 13.09
C LYS A 378 -23.02 -16.04 12.02
N ALA A 379 -22.61 -17.29 11.78
CA ALA A 379 -21.65 -17.60 10.73
C ALA A 379 -22.15 -17.18 9.35
N ALA A 380 -23.42 -17.43 9.03
CA ALA A 380 -24.02 -17.05 7.75
C ALA A 380 -24.06 -15.52 7.56
N GLU A 381 -24.44 -14.76 8.60
CA GLU A 381 -24.44 -13.29 8.57
C GLU A 381 -23.03 -12.74 8.31
N ILE A 382 -22.05 -13.15 9.11
CA ILE A 382 -20.65 -12.70 8.99
C ILE A 382 -20.05 -13.10 7.63
N ARG A 383 -20.39 -14.28 7.10
CA ARG A 383 -19.94 -14.74 5.78
C ARG A 383 -20.52 -13.87 4.66
N GLY A 384 -21.80 -13.50 4.76
CA GLY A 384 -22.43 -12.56 3.84
C GLY A 384 -21.71 -11.20 3.79
N ASP A 385 -21.34 -10.69 4.97
CA ASP A 385 -20.51 -9.48 5.07
C ASP A 385 -19.12 -9.67 4.48
N GLY A 386 -18.46 -10.80 4.76
CA GLY A 386 -17.19 -11.18 4.18
C GLY A 386 -17.22 -11.17 2.65
N PHE A 387 -18.23 -11.78 2.03
CA PHE A 387 -18.43 -11.74 0.58
C PHE A 387 -18.72 -10.33 0.06
N GLY A 388 -19.40 -9.51 0.84
CA GLY A 388 -19.65 -8.11 0.52
C GLY A 388 -18.36 -7.31 0.35
N TRP A 389 -17.39 -7.50 1.25
CA TRP A 389 -16.06 -6.87 1.20
C TRP A 389 -15.13 -7.54 0.19
N ALA A 390 -15.14 -8.87 0.10
CA ALA A 390 -14.32 -9.60 -0.85
C ALA A 390 -14.63 -9.20 -2.31
N ARG A 391 -15.88 -8.87 -2.65
CA ARG A 391 -16.23 -8.32 -3.98
C ARG A 391 -15.61 -6.95 -4.28
N TYR A 392 -15.29 -6.17 -3.25
CA TYR A 392 -14.57 -4.91 -3.41
C TYR A 392 -13.06 -5.16 -3.54
N GLY A 393 -12.53 -6.13 -2.78
CA GLY A 393 -11.10 -6.43 -2.72
C GLY A 393 -10.57 -7.42 -3.76
N LEU A 394 -11.43 -8.19 -4.42
CA LEU A 394 -11.06 -9.23 -5.39
C LEU A 394 -11.68 -8.93 -6.76
N ARG A 395 -11.03 -9.43 -7.82
CA ARG A 395 -11.33 -9.07 -9.20
C ARG A 395 -12.68 -9.58 -9.69
N SER A 396 -13.10 -10.76 -9.25
CA SER A 396 -14.33 -11.39 -9.74
C SER A 396 -15.08 -12.17 -8.66
N ASP A 397 -16.37 -12.40 -8.88
CA ASP A 397 -17.18 -13.28 -8.01
C ASP A 397 -16.60 -14.70 -7.96
N MET A 398 -15.98 -15.18 -9.04
CA MET A 398 -15.29 -16.46 -9.06
C MET A 398 -14.07 -16.48 -8.13
N ASP A 399 -13.31 -15.38 -8.07
CA ASP A 399 -12.19 -15.25 -7.12
C ASP A 399 -12.68 -15.24 -5.67
N VAL A 400 -13.80 -14.57 -5.40
CA VAL A 400 -14.45 -14.57 -4.08
C VAL A 400 -14.85 -15.98 -3.67
N LEU A 401 -15.52 -16.72 -4.58
CA LEU A 401 -15.96 -18.09 -4.31
C LEU A 401 -14.79 -19.06 -4.12
N ARG A 402 -13.75 -18.94 -4.95
CA ARG A 402 -12.51 -19.72 -4.79
C ARG A 402 -11.86 -19.44 -3.44
N ARG A 403 -11.72 -18.16 -3.07
CA ARG A 403 -11.13 -17.77 -1.79
C ARG A 403 -11.93 -18.29 -0.60
N ALA A 404 -13.26 -18.21 -0.69
CA ALA A 404 -14.15 -18.77 0.32
C ALA A 404 -14.01 -20.29 0.47
N ALA A 405 -13.89 -21.01 -0.64
CA ALA A 405 -13.67 -22.45 -0.64
C ALA A 405 -12.31 -22.82 -0.03
N GLU A 406 -11.25 -22.09 -0.35
CA GLU A 406 -9.92 -22.26 0.27
C GLU A 406 -9.99 -22.11 1.80
N ILE A 407 -10.69 -21.08 2.30
CA ILE A 407 -10.84 -20.84 3.73
C ILE A 407 -11.70 -21.93 4.39
N ALA A 408 -12.80 -22.34 3.75
CA ALA A 408 -13.66 -23.40 4.27
C ALA A 408 -12.92 -24.73 4.40
N ALA A 409 -12.05 -25.05 3.43
CA ALA A 409 -11.24 -26.26 3.42
C ALA A 409 -10.18 -26.33 4.54
N LEU A 410 -9.90 -25.22 5.24
CA LEU A 410 -9.02 -25.22 6.41
C LEU A 410 -9.69 -25.80 7.66
N THR A 411 -11.02 -25.88 7.70
CA THR A 411 -11.72 -26.40 8.87
C THR A 411 -11.62 -27.93 8.87
N PRO A 412 -11.17 -28.56 9.97
CA PRO A 412 -11.13 -30.02 10.08
C PRO A 412 -12.53 -30.61 9.85
N THR A 413 -12.62 -31.66 9.04
CA THR A 413 -13.82 -32.48 9.01
C THR A 413 -13.94 -33.23 10.34
N PRO A 414 -15.14 -33.32 10.96
CA PRO A 414 -15.35 -34.16 12.12
C PRO A 414 -14.84 -35.57 11.81
N GLN A 415 -13.91 -36.10 12.61
CA GLN A 415 -13.60 -37.52 12.53
C GLN A 415 -14.88 -38.28 12.87
N GLU A 416 -15.37 -39.11 11.93
CA GLU A 416 -16.40 -40.09 12.22
C GLU A 416 -15.86 -41.06 13.28
N GLY A 417 -16.31 -40.90 14.53
CA GLY A 417 -16.27 -41.90 15.58
C GLY A 417 -14.89 -42.36 16.08
N THR A 418 -14.56 -41.96 17.31
CA THR A 418 -13.96 -42.86 18.30
C THR A 418 -14.87 -42.95 19.50
#